data_AF-A0A8T3U7Z6-F1
#
_entry.id   AF-A0A8T3U7Z6-F1
#
_cell.length_a   1.000
_cell.length_b   1.000
_cell.length_c   1.000
_cell.angle_alpha   90.00
_cell.angle_beta   90.00
_cell.angle_gamma   90.00
#
_symmetry.space_group_name_H-M   'P 1'
#
loop_
_entity.id
_entity.type
_entity.pdbx_description
1 polymer ?
#
loop_
_entity_poly.entity_id
_entity_poly.type
_entity_poly.pdbx_seq_one_letter_code
_entity_poly.pdbx_strand_id
1 'polypeptide(L)' 'MTGWIELIKDLYKKDSTIKIKVLWHANNFEAISDYTWKLNKELVQLYKAGKVEALRICKEDNDRIL' A
#
# COMPACT_ATOMS: atom_id res chain seq x y z
N MET A 1 1.99 -17.15 -3.04
CA MET A 1 2.69 -15.86 -2.84
C MET A 1 1.74 -14.97 -2.06
N THR A 2 2.10 -14.62 -0.83
CA THR A 2 1.31 -13.74 0.03
C THR A 2 1.55 -12.30 -0.44
N GLY A 3 0.52 -11.63 -0.95
CA GLY A 3 0.63 -10.25 -1.40
C GLY A 3 0.78 -9.31 -0.20
N TRP A 4 1.07 -8.03 -0.48
CA TRP A 4 1.22 -7.01 0.56
C TRP A 4 -0.11 -6.78 1.34
N ILE A 5 -1.26 -7.08 0.73
CA ILE A 5 -2.59 -6.95 1.36
C ILE A 5 -2.76 -7.96 2.48
N GLU A 6 -2.42 -9.22 2.22
CA GLU A 6 -2.44 -10.29 3.21
C GLU A 6 -1.43 -10.01 4.32
N LEU A 7 -0.24 -9.50 3.97
CA LEU A 7 0.77 -9.08 4.95
C LEU A 7 0.23 -8.02 5.90
N ILE A 8 -0.41 -6.95 5.40
CA ILE A 8 -1.02 -5.91 6.24
C ILE A 8 -2.08 -6.52 7.17
N LYS A 9 -2.95 -7.39 6.64
CA LYS A 9 -3.98 -8.05 7.45
C LYS A 9 -3.36 -8.89 8.56
N ASP A 10 -2.30 -9.63 8.27
CA ASP A 10 -1.64 -10.51 9.25
C ASP A 10 -0.83 -9.73 10.29
N LEU A 11 -0.20 -8.62 9.90
CA LEU A 11 0.45 -7.69 10.85
C LEU A 11 -0.56 -7.14 11.87
N TYR A 12 -1.71 -6.65 11.41
CA TYR A 12 -2.76 -6.14 12.29
C TYR A 12 -3.43 -7.21 13.16
N LYS A 13 -3.52 -8.46 12.70
CA LYS A 13 -3.97 -9.59 13.55
C LYS A 13 -3.00 -9.85 14.68
N LYS A 14 -1.70 -9.68 14.44
CA LYS A 14 -0.64 -9.92 15.42
C LYS A 14 -0.52 -8.77 16.42
N ASP A 15 -0.59 -7.53 15.93
CA ASP A 15 -0.53 -6.31 16.74
C ASP A 15 -1.29 -5.19 16.02
N SER A 16 -2.40 -4.75 16.61
CA SER A 16 -3.26 -3.71 16.06
C SER A 16 -2.71 -2.29 16.23
N THR A 17 -1.60 -2.12 16.96
CA THR A 17 -0.96 -0.82 17.20
C THR A 17 0.12 -0.48 16.16
N ILE A 18 0.49 -1.44 15.31
CA ILE A 18 1.46 -1.24 14.23
C ILE A 18 0.98 -0.12 13.31
N LYS A 19 1.90 0.82 13.02
CA LYS A 19 1.69 1.90 12.08
C LYS A 19 2.33 1.54 10.74
N ILE A 20 1.50 1.41 9.70
CA ILE A 20 1.97 1.09 8.35
C ILE A 20 1.94 2.35 7.50
N LYS A 21 3.09 2.66 6.88
CA LYS A 21 3.23 3.73 5.89
C LYS A 21 3.59 3.09 4.55
N VAL A 22 2.91 3.50 3.49
CA VAL A 22 3.12 2.94 2.14
C VAL A 22 3.77 3.98 1.25
N LEU A 23 4.93 3.61 0.72
CA LEU A 23 5.57 4.28 -0.40
C LEU A 23 5.25 3.49 -1.66
N TRP A 24 4.59 4.13 -2.62
CA TRP A 24 4.09 3.47 -3.80
C TRP A 24 4.78 4.04 -5.05
N HIS A 25 5.70 3.27 -5.62
CA HIS A 25 6.35 3.61 -6.87
C HIS A 25 5.52 3.09 -8.03
N ALA A 26 4.71 3.99 -8.60
CA ALA A 26 3.81 3.64 -9.70
C ALA A 26 4.58 3.56 -11.02
N ASN A 27 4.35 2.49 -11.78
CA ASN A 27 4.80 2.39 -13.17
C ASN A 27 3.62 2.58 -14.15
N ASN A 28 3.91 2.74 -15.45
CA ASN A 28 2.85 2.93 -16.45
C ASN A 28 1.86 1.75 -16.52
N PHE A 29 2.28 0.54 -16.12
CA PHE A 29 1.40 -0.62 -16.07
C PHE A 29 0.28 -0.45 -15.05
N GLU A 30 0.47 0.40 -14.04
CA GLU A 30 -0.54 0.66 -13.02
C GLU A 30 -1.73 1.48 -13.52
N ALA A 31 -1.53 2.32 -14.53
CA ALA A 31 -2.58 3.16 -15.10
C ALA A 31 -3.41 2.43 -16.16
N ILE A 32 -2.87 1.35 -16.73
CA ILE A 32 -3.47 0.64 -17.88
C ILE A 32 -4.02 -0.75 -17.53
N SER A 33 -3.62 -1.31 -16.39
CA SER A 33 -4.03 -2.66 -15.98
C SER A 33 -5.20 -2.61 -14.99
N ASP A 34 -6.31 -3.28 -15.34
CA ASP A 34 -7.46 -3.46 -14.45
C ASP A 34 -7.07 -4.14 -13.13
N TYR A 35 -6.11 -5.09 -13.20
CA TYR A 35 -5.59 -5.77 -12.02
C TYR A 35 -4.94 -4.78 -11.07
N THR A 36 -4.06 -3.90 -11.58
CA THR A 36 -3.37 -2.93 -10.74
C THR A 36 -4.32 -1.84 -10.24
N TRP A 37 -5.30 -1.44 -11.05
CA TRP A 37 -6.34 -0.53 -10.62
C TRP A 37 -7.16 -1.08 -9.45
N LYS A 38 -7.44 -2.39 -9.44
CA LYS A 38 -8.07 -3.07 -8.30
C LYS A 38 -7.19 -3.00 -7.05
N LEU A 39 -5.89 -3.28 -7.17
CA LEU A 39 -4.95 -3.19 -6.04
C LEU A 39 -4.88 -1.77 -5.46
N ASN A 40 -4.84 -0.75 -6.31
CA ASN A 40 -4.83 0.65 -5.89
C ASN A 40 -6.11 1.02 -5.12
N LYS A 41 -7.28 0.54 -5.56
CA LYS A 41 -8.53 0.69 -4.81
C LYS A 41 -8.47 0.02 -3.44
N GLU A 42 -7.91 -1.19 -3.35
CA GLU A 42 -7.76 -1.89 -2.08
C GLU A 42 -6.82 -1.15 -1.12
N LEU A 43 -5.72 -0.56 -1.63
CA LEU A 43 -4.81 0.28 -0.84
C LEU A 43 -5.52 1.51 -0.26
N VAL A 44 -6.34 2.18 -1.07
CA VAL A 44 -7.15 3.33 -0.62
C VAL A 44 -8.17 2.90 0.44
N GLN A 45 -8.77 1.71 0.34
CA GLN A 45 -9.67 1.20 1.38
C GLN A 45 -8.94 0.93 2.69
N LEU A 46 -7.71 0.41 2.63
CA LEU A 46 -6.89 0.18 3.83
C LEU A 46 -6.50 1.49 4.51
N TYR A 47 -6.18 2.53 3.73
CA TYR A 47 -5.95 3.89 4.26
C TYR A 47 -7.21 4.45 4.94
N LYS A 48 -8.37 4.37 4.28
CA LYS A 48 -9.66 4.81 4.87
C LYS A 48 -10.03 4.05 6.15
N ALA A 49 -9.67 2.77 6.22
CA ALA A 49 -9.90 1.94 7.40
C ALA A 49 -8.88 2.17 8.53
N GLY A 50 -7.94 3.11 8.38
CA GLY A 50 -6.90 3.38 9.38
C GLY A 50 -5.82 2.29 9.50
N LYS A 51 -5.79 1.33 8.55
CA LYS A 51 -4.78 0.26 8.48
C LYS A 51 -3.50 0.68 7.77
N VAL A 52 -3.54 1.81 7.07
CA VAL A 52 -2.39 2.50 6.52
C VAL A 52 -2.48 3.93 7.02
N GLU A 53 -1.48 4.39 7.76
CA GLU A 53 -1.44 5.71 8.39
C GLU A 53 -1.05 6.80 7.37
N ALA A 54 -0.22 6.44 6.40
CA ALA A 54 0.21 7.36 5.35
C ALA A 54 0.43 6.64 4.02
N LEU A 55 0.06 7.31 2.93
CA LEU A 55 0.28 6.87 1.56
C LEU A 55 1.00 7.98 0.78
N ARG A 56 2.13 7.66 0.17
CA ARG A 56 2.84 8.55 -0.76
C ARG A 56 3.07 7.83 -2.09
N ILE A 57 2.77 8.52 -3.19
CA ILE A 57 3.06 8.05 -4.54
C ILE A 57 4.33 8.74 -5.01
N CYS A 58 5.28 7.97 -5.51
CA CYS A 58 6.58 8.46 -5.97
C CYS A 58 6.78 8.11 -7.44
N LYS A 59 7.42 9.02 -8.16
CA LYS A 59 7.81 8.85 -9.57
C LYS A 59 9.15 8.12 -9.72
N GLU A 60 9.99 8.19 -8.69
CA GLU A 60 11.31 7.58 -8.65
C GLU A 60 11.54 7.02 -7.23
N ASP A 61 12.27 5.91 -7.11
CA ASP A 61 12.63 5.26 -5.84
C ASP A 61 13.61 6.07 -4.96
N ASN A 62 13.97 7.29 -5.39
CA ASN A 62 14.97 8.15 -4.74
C ASN A 62 14.46 8.87 -3.48
N ASP A 63 13.17 8.75 -3.14
CA ASP A 63 12.62 9.28 -1.89
C ASP A 63 13.08 8.40 -0.71
N ARG A 64 14.29 8.67 -0.20
CA ARG A 64 14.74 8.15 1.09
C ARG A 64 13.77 8.64 2.17
N ILE A 65 12.94 7.73 2.67
CA ILE A 65 12.17 7.95 3.89
C ILE A 65 13.18 7.97 5.05
N LEU A 66 13.53 9.18 5.51
CA LEU A 66 14.23 9.41 6.77
C LEU A 66 13.32 9.15 7.97
#